data_AF-A0A3A8PPI8-F1
#
_entry.id   AF-A0A3A8PPI8-F1
#
_cell.length_a   1.000
_cell.length_b   1.000
_cell.length_c   1.000
_cell.angle_alpha   90.00
_cell.angle_beta   90.00
_cell.angle_gamma   90.00
#
_symmetry.space_group_name_H-M   'P 1'
#
loop_
_entity.id
_entity.type
_entity.pdbx_description
1 polymer ?
#
loop_
_entity_poly.entity_id
_entity_poly.type
_entity_poly.pdbx_seq_one_letter_code
_entity_poly.pdbx_strand_id
1 'polypeptide(L)'
;MKSRAGWLTAGVAALVVGTACQDGDRDRRETTGTKVSANQEVEQAQERSEKAFDSARDAQKEASNQQREAANAQEDLQRKQQELQQAQAKAQKEAQEAQASQQQAQSSTQQAQSVAQQAQASALEAQRRLQQGLTVPQREVVGQNAPVQPPAGSAQQPQAVASPQAAPEQQISGQVLSASDQEVLLSQRGEPQLRLKIGPSTQVQVDGRDASAADIQEGAQVRASYRTDANSGEPQALRIEAQSQAQPAAPAAPESGESSPGAVPRQQ
;
A
#
# COMPACT_ATOMS: atom_id res chain seq x y z
N MET A 1 36.36 21.44 -10.51
CA MET A 1 36.88 22.80 -10.24
C MET A 1 35.70 23.72 -9.94
N LYS A 2 35.80 24.55 -8.88
CA LYS A 2 35.01 25.79 -8.62
C LYS A 2 33.52 25.54 -8.25
N SER A 3 32.93 26.07 -7.17
CA SER A 3 33.29 27.14 -6.23
C SER A 3 32.59 26.93 -4.88
N ARG A 4 33.24 27.44 -3.83
CA ARG A 4 32.78 27.57 -2.45
C ARG A 4 31.83 28.77 -2.33
N ALA A 5 30.78 28.65 -1.52
CA ALA A 5 30.04 29.80 -0.99
C ALA A 5 29.91 29.65 0.53
N GLY A 6 30.86 30.24 1.24
CA GLY A 6 30.78 30.42 2.69
C GLY A 6 29.91 31.63 2.99
N TRP A 7 29.04 31.50 3.98
CA TRP A 7 28.35 32.62 4.61
C TRP A 7 28.92 32.80 6.01
N LEU A 8 29.75 33.83 6.15
CA LEU A 8 30.17 34.42 7.41
C LEU A 8 29.21 35.60 7.68
N THR A 9 28.53 35.59 8.82
CA THR A 9 27.90 36.77 9.42
C THR A 9 28.50 36.87 10.83
N ALA A 10 29.45 37.77 11.07
CA ALA A 10 29.25 39.15 11.53
C ALA A 10 28.33 39.17 12.76
N GLY A 11 28.80 39.30 14.01
CA GLY A 11 29.75 40.30 14.49
C GLY A 11 28.99 41.55 14.92
N VAL A 12 28.48 41.59 16.16
CA VAL A 12 28.00 42.82 16.81
C VAL A 12 28.72 43.01 18.14
N ALA A 13 29.20 44.24 18.28
CA ALA A 13 30.17 44.72 19.23
C ALA A 13 29.62 44.93 20.65
N ALA A 14 30.57 45.02 21.58
CA ALA A 14 30.40 45.44 22.96
C ALA A 14 29.84 46.88 23.09
N LEU A 15 29.08 47.10 24.17
CA LEU A 15 28.89 48.42 24.77
C LEU A 15 29.15 48.31 26.28
N VAL A 16 30.09 49.15 26.74
CA VAL A 16 30.58 49.32 28.11
C VAL A 16 29.99 50.63 28.68
N VAL A 17 30.04 50.76 30.02
CA VAL A 17 29.84 51.99 30.85
C VAL A 17 28.36 52.26 31.19
N GLY A 18 27.90 52.54 32.41
CA GLY A 18 28.49 52.94 33.69
C GLY A 18 27.60 54.05 34.31
N THR A 19 27.37 54.00 35.64
CA THR A 19 26.65 55.00 36.50
C THR A 19 25.12 55.11 36.26
N ALA A 20 24.24 55.28 37.25
CA ALA A 20 24.37 55.98 38.52
C ALA A 20 23.40 55.41 39.59
N CYS A 21 23.86 55.37 40.84
CA CYS A 21 22.97 55.51 42.00
C CYS A 21 22.32 56.89 41.89
N GLN A 22 21.00 56.93 41.73
CA GLN A 22 20.24 58.16 41.83
C GLN A 22 19.32 58.03 43.04
N ASP A 23 19.75 58.71 44.10
CA ASP A 23 18.98 59.07 45.28
C ASP A 23 17.59 59.58 44.88
N GLY A 24 16.56 58.91 45.38
CA GLY A 24 15.15 59.26 45.26
C GLY A 24 14.52 59.41 46.63
N ASP A 25 15.03 60.36 47.43
CA ASP A 25 14.38 60.87 48.64
C ASP A 25 13.19 61.75 48.24
N ARG A 26 11.97 61.19 48.26
CA ARG A 26 10.69 61.90 48.48
C ARG A 26 9.54 60.90 48.42
N ASP A 27 9.18 60.36 49.58
CA ASP A 27 7.80 60.33 50.05
C ASP A 27 7.80 59.79 51.48
N ARG A 28 7.93 60.74 52.41
CA ARG A 28 7.64 60.57 53.83
C ARG A 28 6.14 60.32 53.96
N ARG A 29 5.70 59.09 53.66
CA ARG A 29 4.36 58.62 53.95
C ARG A 29 4.28 58.35 55.44
N GLU A 30 3.41 59.10 56.09
CA GLU A 30 2.99 58.93 57.47
C GLU A 30 2.66 57.47 57.77
N THR A 31 3.60 56.77 58.41
CA THR A 31 3.38 55.46 59.03
C THR A 31 2.68 55.69 60.37
N THR A 32 1.37 55.85 60.32
CA THR A 32 0.52 55.60 61.50
C THR A 32 0.70 54.12 61.85
N GLY A 33 1.31 53.87 63.01
CA GLY A 33 1.84 52.58 63.40
C GLY A 33 0.83 51.45 63.42
N THR A 34 1.09 50.45 62.59
CA THR A 34 0.90 49.06 63.01
C THR A 34 2.28 48.59 63.46
N LYS A 35 2.46 48.33 64.76
CA LYS A 35 3.66 47.66 65.27
C LYS A 35 3.69 46.24 64.71
N VAL A 36 4.18 46.09 63.49
CA VAL A 36 4.64 44.80 62.96
C VAL A 36 5.73 44.38 63.94
N SER A 37 5.42 43.40 64.78
CA SER A 37 6.38 42.92 65.78
C SER A 37 7.60 42.39 65.04
N ALA A 38 8.81 42.53 65.59
CA ALA A 38 10.04 42.06 64.95
C ALA A 38 9.96 40.59 64.46
N ASN A 39 9.11 39.78 65.09
CA ASN A 39 8.80 38.41 64.66
C ASN A 39 8.14 38.34 63.27
N GLN A 40 7.27 39.28 62.91
CA GLN A 40 6.56 39.29 61.63
C GLN A 40 7.47 39.77 60.48
N GLU A 41 8.46 40.63 60.74
CA GLU A 41 9.49 40.97 59.74
C GLU A 41 10.42 39.77 59.45
N VAL A 42 10.80 39.02 60.48
CA VAL A 42 11.62 37.81 60.31
C VAL A 42 10.87 36.73 59.52
N GLU A 43 9.58 36.52 59.83
CA GLU A 43 8.73 35.56 59.11
C GLU A 43 8.57 35.94 57.63
N GLN A 44 8.34 37.22 57.34
CA GLN A 44 8.28 37.71 55.97
C GLN A 44 9.63 37.62 55.24
N ALA A 45 10.75 37.84 55.94
CA ALA A 45 12.08 37.68 55.37
C ALA A 45 12.35 36.21 55.01
N GLN A 46 11.97 35.26 55.88
CA GLN A 46 12.10 33.83 55.62
C GLN A 46 11.25 33.38 54.42
N GLU A 47 9.98 33.81 54.33
CA GLU A 47 9.11 33.47 53.20
C GLU A 47 9.66 34.03 51.86
N ARG A 48 10.23 35.24 51.88
CA ARG A 48 10.87 35.83 50.70
C ARG A 48 12.12 35.06 50.29
N SER A 49 12.92 34.60 51.26
CA SER A 49 14.08 33.75 50.98
C SER A 49 13.65 32.42 50.37
N GLU A 50 12.63 31.76 50.92
CA GLU A 50 12.12 30.48 50.40
C GLU A 50 11.63 30.62 48.95
N LYS A 51 10.80 31.63 48.67
CA LYS A 51 10.35 31.95 47.30
C LYS A 51 11.51 32.25 46.34
N ALA A 52 12.55 32.94 46.80
CA ALA A 52 13.71 33.22 45.98
C ALA A 52 14.50 31.95 45.64
N PHE A 53 14.63 31.01 46.58
CA PHE A 53 15.28 29.73 46.34
C PHE A 53 14.47 28.83 45.38
N ASP A 54 13.15 28.77 45.56
CA ASP A 54 12.28 28.01 44.66
C ASP A 54 12.33 28.59 43.23
N SER A 55 12.22 29.91 43.11
CA SER A 55 12.33 30.58 41.80
C SER A 55 13.69 30.35 41.13
N ALA A 56 14.78 30.37 41.90
CA ALA A 56 16.12 30.05 41.38
C ALA A 56 16.23 28.58 40.92
N ARG A 57 15.62 27.65 41.67
CA ARG A 57 15.59 26.23 41.31
C ARG A 57 14.77 25.99 40.05
N ASP A 58 13.62 26.64 39.91
CA ASP A 58 12.79 26.57 38.72
C ASP A 58 13.50 27.16 37.49
N ALA A 59 14.14 28.32 37.64
CA ALA A 59 14.95 28.91 36.57
C ALA A 59 16.11 28.01 36.15
N GLN A 60 16.80 27.36 37.10
CA GLN A 60 17.86 26.39 36.80
C GLN A 60 17.32 25.16 36.04
N LYS A 61 16.15 24.66 36.44
CA LYS A 61 15.49 23.53 35.79
C LYS A 61 15.07 23.89 34.36
N GLU A 62 14.49 25.07 34.17
CA GLU A 62 14.08 25.55 32.85
C GLU A 62 15.28 25.75 31.92
N ALA A 63 16.36 26.37 32.40
CA ALA A 63 17.60 26.52 31.64
C ALA A 63 18.20 25.15 31.23
N SER A 64 18.18 24.16 32.13
CA SER A 64 18.66 22.81 31.82
C SER A 64 17.77 22.10 30.79
N ASN A 65 16.46 22.27 30.87
CA ASN A 65 15.53 21.74 29.87
C ASN A 65 15.75 22.35 28.50
N GLN A 66 15.89 23.69 28.41
CA GLN A 66 16.20 24.38 27.16
C GLN A 66 17.53 23.93 26.58
N GLN A 67 18.57 23.74 27.40
CA GLN A 67 19.86 23.23 26.94
C GLN A 67 19.75 21.80 26.36
N ARG A 68 18.98 20.92 27.03
CA ARG A 68 18.75 19.56 26.54
C ARG A 68 17.96 19.58 25.22
N GLU A 69 16.95 20.44 25.12
CA GLU A 69 16.17 20.58 23.89
C GLU A 69 17.03 21.09 22.72
N ALA A 70 17.88 22.08 22.97
CA ALA A 70 18.84 22.57 21.98
C ALA A 70 19.83 21.48 21.53
N ALA A 71 20.31 20.63 22.45
CA ALA A 71 21.18 19.50 22.12
C ALA A 71 20.43 18.46 21.25
N ASN A 72 19.21 18.09 21.65
CA ASN A 72 18.38 17.17 20.88
C ASN A 72 18.07 17.70 19.46
N ALA A 73 17.81 19.01 19.33
CA ALA A 73 17.57 19.64 18.03
C ALA A 73 18.81 19.57 17.13
N GLN A 74 20.02 19.69 17.69
CA GLN A 74 21.27 19.50 16.93
C GLN A 74 21.45 18.06 16.46
N GLU A 75 21.12 17.08 17.32
CA GLU A 75 21.13 15.67 16.95
C GLU A 75 20.11 15.35 15.85
N ASP A 76 18.90 15.92 15.90
CA ASP A 76 17.87 15.77 14.86
C ASP A 76 18.36 16.31 13.51
N LEU A 77 19.00 17.49 13.50
CA LEU A 77 19.58 18.06 12.30
C LEU A 77 20.68 17.18 11.70
N GLN A 78 21.47 16.51 12.53
CA GLN A 78 22.50 15.58 12.07
C GLN A 78 21.89 14.30 11.50
N ARG A 79 20.87 13.73 12.17
CA ARG A 79 20.14 12.55 11.68
C ARG A 79 19.45 12.84 10.35
N LYS A 80 18.77 13.99 10.24
CA LYS A 80 18.10 14.39 8.98
C LYS A 80 19.09 14.59 7.84
N GLN A 81 20.27 15.13 8.09
CA GLN A 81 21.32 15.22 7.06
C GLN A 81 21.76 13.83 6.58
N GLN A 82 21.95 12.88 7.50
CA GLN A 82 22.30 11.50 7.16
C GLN A 82 21.18 10.81 6.37
N GLU A 83 19.93 10.98 6.80
CA GLU A 83 18.75 10.42 6.14
C GLU A 83 18.57 10.97 4.73
N LEU A 84 18.80 12.29 4.54
CA LEU A 84 18.74 12.92 3.23
C LEU A 84 19.80 12.34 2.27
N GLN A 85 21.01 12.08 2.77
CA GLN A 85 22.07 11.46 1.99
C GLN A 85 21.76 9.99 1.66
N GLN A 86 21.18 9.25 2.60
CA GLN A 86 20.74 7.88 2.38
C GLN A 86 19.58 7.81 1.36
N ALA A 87 18.62 8.72 1.46
CA ALA A 87 17.50 8.82 0.52
C ALA A 87 17.99 9.11 -0.90
N GLN A 88 18.96 10.00 -1.08
CA GLN A 88 19.57 10.27 -2.38
C GLN A 88 20.29 9.04 -2.95
N ALA A 89 21.03 8.30 -2.13
CA ALA A 89 21.70 7.09 -2.57
C ALA A 89 20.70 5.99 -2.96
N LYS A 90 19.63 5.84 -2.19
CA LYS A 90 18.55 4.88 -2.47
C LYS A 90 17.83 5.23 -3.78
N ALA A 91 17.46 6.49 -3.96
CA ALA A 91 16.82 6.95 -5.20
C ALA A 91 17.68 6.70 -6.44
N GLN A 92 19.00 6.92 -6.37
CA GLN A 92 19.92 6.61 -7.47
C GLN A 92 19.99 5.11 -7.76
N LYS A 93 20.04 4.27 -6.71
CA LYS A 93 20.04 2.81 -6.86
C LYS A 93 18.75 2.31 -7.51
N GLU A 94 17.60 2.79 -7.06
CA GLU A 94 16.29 2.43 -7.61
C GLU A 94 16.17 2.89 -9.07
N ALA A 95 16.65 4.08 -9.42
CA ALA A 95 16.70 4.55 -10.80
C ALA A 95 17.58 3.65 -11.69
N GLN A 96 18.72 3.20 -11.18
CA GLN A 96 19.61 2.30 -11.91
C GLN A 96 18.97 0.92 -12.12
N GLU A 97 18.30 0.38 -11.10
CA GLU A 97 17.59 -0.90 -11.18
C GLU A 97 16.38 -0.83 -12.13
N ALA A 98 15.63 0.28 -12.10
CA ALA A 98 14.58 0.55 -13.07
C ALA A 98 15.11 0.66 -14.51
N GLN A 99 16.29 1.26 -14.70
CA GLN A 99 16.90 1.34 -16.03
C GLN A 99 17.40 -0.03 -16.52
N ALA A 100 17.90 -0.88 -15.62
CA ALA A 100 18.31 -2.25 -15.94
C ALA A 100 17.09 -3.12 -16.29
N SER A 101 15.99 -3.01 -15.54
CA SER A 101 14.77 -3.76 -15.81
C SER A 101 14.12 -3.34 -17.13
N GLN A 102 14.15 -2.05 -17.48
CA GLN A 102 13.70 -1.57 -18.79
C GLN A 102 14.50 -2.18 -19.94
N GLN A 103 15.83 -2.29 -19.82
CA GLN A 103 16.66 -2.93 -20.83
C GLN A 103 16.35 -4.43 -20.96
N GLN A 104 16.14 -5.12 -19.84
CA GLN A 104 15.76 -6.52 -19.84
C GLN A 104 14.36 -6.74 -20.47
N ALA A 105 13.42 -5.85 -20.20
CA ALA A 105 12.10 -5.90 -20.83
C ALA A 105 12.20 -5.69 -22.35
N GLN A 106 13.06 -4.78 -22.82
CA GLN A 106 13.30 -4.55 -24.24
C GLN A 106 13.93 -5.76 -24.94
N SER A 107 14.87 -6.47 -24.30
CA SER A 107 15.48 -7.67 -24.89
C SER A 107 14.49 -8.84 -24.93
N SER A 108 13.70 -9.04 -23.87
CA SER A 108 12.62 -10.02 -23.85
C SER A 108 11.56 -9.73 -24.91
N THR A 109 11.22 -8.45 -25.10
CA THR A 109 10.27 -8.03 -26.14
C THR A 109 10.80 -8.34 -27.55
N GLN A 110 12.08 -8.12 -27.83
CA GLN A 110 12.69 -8.49 -29.13
C GLN A 110 12.62 -10.01 -29.38
N GLN A 111 12.86 -10.83 -28.35
CA GLN A 111 12.74 -12.27 -28.45
C GLN A 111 11.29 -12.72 -28.67
N ALA A 112 10.33 -12.12 -27.97
CA ALA A 112 8.92 -12.39 -28.17
C ALA A 112 8.46 -12.02 -29.59
N GLN A 113 8.95 -10.90 -30.14
CA GLN A 113 8.63 -10.48 -31.50
C GLN A 113 9.15 -11.46 -32.56
N SER A 114 10.36 -12.01 -32.40
CA SER A 114 10.90 -12.99 -33.37
C SER A 114 10.12 -14.30 -33.32
N VAL A 115 9.75 -14.78 -32.13
CA VAL A 115 8.90 -15.96 -31.96
C VAL A 115 7.51 -15.73 -32.54
N ALA A 116 6.91 -14.56 -32.29
CA ALA A 116 5.61 -14.21 -32.83
C ALA A 116 5.61 -14.16 -34.37
N GLN A 117 6.65 -13.58 -34.98
CA GLN A 117 6.79 -13.55 -36.45
C GLN A 117 6.95 -14.96 -37.02
N GLN A 118 7.73 -15.83 -36.37
CA GLN A 118 7.90 -17.22 -36.79
C GLN A 118 6.59 -18.02 -36.68
N ALA A 119 5.84 -17.83 -35.59
CA ALA A 119 4.54 -18.47 -35.38
C ALA A 119 3.50 -17.99 -36.40
N GLN A 120 3.51 -16.71 -36.79
CA GLN A 120 2.62 -16.20 -37.84
C GLN A 120 2.94 -16.83 -39.20
N ALA A 121 4.22 -16.96 -39.56
CA ALA A 121 4.62 -17.60 -40.81
C ALA A 121 4.20 -19.08 -40.86
N SER A 122 4.42 -19.84 -39.77
CA SER A 122 4.03 -21.26 -39.72
C SER A 122 2.52 -21.45 -39.72
N ALA A 123 1.76 -20.57 -39.05
CA ALA A 123 0.30 -20.58 -39.09
C ALA A 123 -0.25 -20.31 -40.49
N LEU A 124 0.32 -19.34 -41.22
CA LEU A 124 -0.08 -19.04 -42.60
C LEU A 124 0.18 -20.23 -43.54
N GLU A 125 1.30 -20.92 -43.34
CA GLU A 125 1.67 -22.09 -44.14
C GLU A 125 0.74 -23.29 -43.86
N ALA A 126 0.37 -23.52 -42.60
CA ALA A 126 -0.64 -24.50 -42.22
C ALA A 126 -2.01 -24.16 -42.87
N GLN A 127 -2.38 -22.88 -42.90
CA GLN A 127 -3.63 -22.43 -43.52
C GLN A 127 -3.63 -22.64 -45.05
N ARG A 128 -2.48 -22.48 -45.73
CA ARG A 128 -2.34 -22.84 -47.15
C ARG A 128 -2.47 -24.34 -47.39
N ARG A 129 -1.92 -25.18 -46.51
CA ARG A 129 -2.06 -26.64 -46.61
C ARG A 129 -3.51 -27.09 -46.49
N LEU A 130 -4.28 -26.47 -45.59
CA LEU A 130 -5.70 -26.77 -45.45
C LEU A 130 -6.47 -26.39 -46.73
N GLN A 131 -6.19 -25.23 -47.33
CA GLN A 131 -6.83 -24.81 -48.57
C GLN A 131 -6.48 -25.71 -49.78
N GLN A 132 -5.24 -26.22 -49.86
CA GLN A 132 -4.84 -27.15 -50.92
C GLN A 132 -5.34 -28.59 -50.69
N GLY A 133 -5.55 -28.98 -49.42
CA GLY A 133 -6.09 -30.29 -49.04
C GLY A 133 -7.59 -30.44 -49.33
N LEU A 134 -8.34 -29.35 -49.48
CA LEU A 134 -9.77 -29.40 -49.84
C LEU A 134 -10.05 -29.77 -51.31
N THR A 135 -9.03 -29.95 -52.15
CA THR A 135 -9.18 -30.38 -53.56
C THR A 135 -8.83 -31.85 -53.82
N VAL A 136 -8.73 -32.70 -52.80
CA VAL A 136 -8.58 -34.16 -53.01
C VAL A 136 -9.96 -34.81 -53.11
N PRO A 137 -10.39 -35.34 -54.28
CA PRO A 137 -11.64 -36.06 -54.40
C PRO A 137 -11.58 -37.34 -53.56
N GLN A 138 -12.53 -37.39 -52.63
CA GLN A 138 -12.88 -38.50 -51.77
C GLN A 138 -13.33 -39.70 -52.63
N ARG A 139 -12.41 -40.63 -52.96
CA ARG A 139 -12.77 -41.94 -53.48
C ARG A 139 -11.67 -42.94 -53.16
N GLU A 140 -11.95 -43.76 -52.14
CA GLU A 140 -11.53 -45.15 -51.96
C GLU A 140 -11.17 -45.43 -50.49
N VAL A 141 -12.19 -45.77 -49.70
CA VAL A 141 -12.04 -46.63 -48.52
C VAL A 141 -13.20 -47.61 -48.56
N VAL A 142 -12.93 -48.77 -49.16
CA VAL A 142 -13.73 -49.98 -49.02
C VAL A 142 -13.07 -50.81 -47.92
N GLY A 143 -13.84 -51.22 -46.92
CA GLY A 143 -13.61 -52.48 -46.22
C GLY A 143 -13.30 -52.44 -44.72
N GLN A 144 -14.36 -52.65 -43.94
CA GLN A 144 -14.43 -53.57 -42.80
C GLN A 144 -13.99 -53.12 -41.38
N ASN A 145 -15.02 -53.05 -40.52
CA ASN A 145 -15.10 -53.29 -39.07
C ASN A 145 -14.73 -52.18 -38.06
N ALA A 146 -15.79 -51.61 -37.48
CA ALA A 146 -15.81 -50.93 -36.19
C ALA A 146 -15.77 -51.96 -35.02
N PRO A 147 -15.41 -51.53 -33.78
CA PRO A 147 -16.42 -50.87 -32.94
C PRO A 147 -16.01 -49.46 -32.53
N VAL A 148 -16.99 -48.57 -32.68
CA VAL A 148 -16.99 -47.19 -32.23
C VAL A 148 -17.36 -47.13 -30.75
N GLN A 149 -16.47 -46.57 -29.93
CA GLN A 149 -16.81 -45.98 -28.64
C GLN A 149 -16.91 -44.46 -28.83
N PRO A 150 -18.02 -43.80 -28.45
CA PRO A 150 -18.16 -42.35 -28.53
C PRO A 150 -17.59 -41.65 -27.29
N PRO A 151 -17.06 -40.44 -27.44
CA PRO A 151 -17.53 -39.32 -26.63
C PRO A 151 -18.22 -38.31 -27.57
N ALA A 152 -19.53 -38.08 -27.45
CA ALA A 152 -20.11 -37.02 -26.60
C ALA A 152 -19.21 -35.75 -26.64
N GLY A 153 -19.52 -34.66 -27.34
CA GLY A 153 -20.83 -34.07 -27.58
C GLY A 153 -21.16 -33.02 -26.51
N SER A 154 -20.42 -31.89 -26.51
CA SER A 154 -20.83 -30.54 -26.07
C SER A 154 -19.58 -29.66 -26.01
N ALA A 155 -19.31 -28.82 -27.02
CA ALA A 155 -19.77 -27.43 -27.04
C ALA A 155 -19.26 -26.62 -25.83
N GLN A 156 -18.04 -26.07 -25.96
CA GLN A 156 -17.74 -24.70 -25.54
C GLN A 156 -16.39 -24.29 -26.13
N GLN A 157 -16.48 -23.33 -27.05
CA GLN A 157 -15.36 -22.57 -27.59
C GLN A 157 -14.64 -21.87 -26.43
N PRO A 158 -13.31 -21.75 -26.51
CA PRO A 158 -12.72 -20.44 -26.32
C PRO A 158 -12.41 -19.91 -27.72
N GLN A 159 -13.32 -19.07 -28.22
CA GLN A 159 -12.95 -18.04 -29.18
C GLN A 159 -11.90 -17.16 -28.50
N ALA A 160 -10.63 -17.54 -28.56
CA ALA A 160 -9.56 -16.58 -28.41
C ALA A 160 -9.50 -15.79 -29.72
N VAL A 161 -10.41 -14.83 -29.84
CA VAL A 161 -10.33 -13.74 -30.80
C VAL A 161 -9.01 -13.02 -30.55
N ALA A 162 -7.99 -13.33 -31.35
CA ALA A 162 -6.75 -12.56 -31.39
C ALA A 162 -7.10 -11.15 -31.91
N SER A 163 -7.45 -10.29 -30.97
CA SER A 163 -7.65 -8.86 -31.16
C SER A 163 -6.29 -8.16 -31.02
N PRO A 164 -6.07 -7.03 -31.69
CA PRO A 164 -4.74 -6.44 -31.89
C PRO A 164 -4.20 -5.86 -30.58
N GLN A 165 -2.96 -6.24 -30.23
CA GLN A 165 -2.06 -5.58 -29.27
C GLN A 165 -2.73 -4.91 -28.06
N ALA A 166 -3.30 -5.72 -27.16
CA ALA A 166 -3.48 -5.31 -25.77
C ALA A 166 -2.23 -5.73 -24.97
N ALA A 167 -1.77 -4.87 -24.05
CA ALA A 167 -0.68 -5.18 -23.13
C ALA A 167 -0.92 -6.55 -22.44
N PRO A 168 0.15 -7.34 -22.14
CA PRO A 168 -0.01 -8.66 -21.56
C PRO A 168 -0.81 -8.57 -20.26
N GLU A 169 -2.00 -9.17 -20.25
CA GLU A 169 -2.83 -9.28 -19.06
C GLU A 169 -2.16 -10.28 -18.11
N GLN A 170 -1.87 -9.85 -16.89
CA GLN A 170 -1.24 -10.67 -15.86
C GLN A 170 -2.33 -11.19 -14.93
N GLN A 171 -2.19 -12.44 -14.48
CA GLN A 171 -3.14 -13.06 -13.55
C GLN A 171 -2.47 -13.30 -12.20
N ILE A 172 -3.19 -13.00 -11.12
CA ILE A 172 -2.77 -13.29 -9.76
C ILE A 172 -3.88 -14.04 -9.02
N SER A 173 -3.49 -14.88 -8.06
CA SER A 173 -4.41 -15.51 -7.12
C SER A 173 -3.92 -15.28 -5.70
N GLY A 174 -4.81 -14.82 -4.82
CA GLY A 174 -4.44 -14.43 -3.46
C GLY A 174 -5.64 -14.40 -2.52
N GLN A 175 -5.39 -14.01 -1.28
CA GLN A 175 -6.43 -13.72 -0.30
C GLN A 175 -6.64 -12.21 -0.19
N VAL A 176 -7.89 -11.79 -0.12
CA VAL A 176 -8.24 -10.37 0.05
C VAL A 176 -7.88 -9.94 1.46
N LEU A 177 -7.08 -8.89 1.59
CA LEU A 177 -6.83 -8.24 2.88
C LEU A 177 -7.86 -7.15 3.14
N SER A 178 -8.15 -6.36 2.11
CA SER A 178 -9.21 -5.35 2.16
C SER A 178 -9.71 -5.06 0.75
N ALA A 179 -10.98 -4.72 0.64
CA ALA A 179 -11.65 -4.43 -0.61
C ALA A 179 -12.53 -3.17 -0.49
N SER A 180 -12.50 -2.35 -1.53
CA SER A 180 -13.28 -1.12 -1.65
C SER A 180 -13.68 -0.90 -3.10
N ASP A 181 -14.54 0.07 -3.37
CA ASP A 181 -14.96 0.43 -4.73
C ASP A 181 -13.82 0.86 -5.66
N GLN A 182 -12.68 1.30 -5.10
CA GLN A 182 -11.57 1.89 -5.87
C GLN A 182 -10.31 1.03 -5.88
N GLU A 183 -10.15 0.15 -4.89
CA GLU A 183 -8.95 -0.65 -4.73
C GLU A 183 -9.24 -1.96 -3.99
N VAL A 184 -8.50 -3.00 -4.36
CA VAL A 184 -8.47 -4.28 -3.67
C VAL A 184 -7.03 -4.60 -3.34
N LEU A 185 -6.76 -4.90 -2.07
CA LEU A 185 -5.45 -5.33 -1.62
C LEU A 185 -5.43 -6.85 -1.44
N LEU A 186 -4.52 -7.50 -2.14
CA LEU A 186 -4.34 -8.94 -2.13
C LEU A 186 -3.05 -9.31 -1.40
N SER A 187 -3.12 -10.37 -0.61
CA SER A 187 -1.95 -11.06 -0.07
C SER A 187 -1.73 -12.36 -0.85
N GLN A 188 -0.49 -12.61 -1.25
CA GLN A 188 -0.06 -13.89 -1.78
C GLN A 188 0.96 -14.49 -0.80
N ARG A 189 0.95 -15.82 -0.62
CA ARG A 189 1.79 -16.48 0.40
C ARG A 189 3.28 -16.19 0.16
N GLY A 190 3.84 -15.30 0.98
CA GLY A 190 5.27 -14.96 0.97
C GLY A 190 5.67 -13.82 0.02
N GLU A 191 4.72 -13.20 -0.69
CA GLU A 191 4.98 -12.03 -1.54
C GLU A 191 4.46 -10.73 -0.89
N PRO A 192 5.01 -9.56 -1.28
CA PRO A 192 4.47 -8.28 -0.85
C PRO A 192 3.00 -8.11 -1.28
N GLN A 193 2.23 -7.39 -0.46
CA GLN A 193 0.83 -7.06 -0.72
C GLN A 193 0.69 -6.35 -2.08
N LEU A 194 -0.21 -6.85 -2.93
CA LEU A 194 -0.50 -6.24 -4.22
C LEU A 194 -1.76 -5.38 -4.10
N ARG A 195 -1.64 -4.09 -4.38
CA ARG A 195 -2.76 -3.14 -4.45
C ARG A 195 -3.23 -3.01 -5.89
N LEU A 196 -4.40 -3.56 -6.20
CA LEU A 196 -5.02 -3.45 -7.52
C LEU A 196 -6.02 -2.28 -7.54
N LYS A 197 -5.94 -1.42 -8.55
CA LYS A 197 -6.95 -0.37 -8.74
C LYS A 197 -8.15 -0.88 -9.51
N ILE A 198 -9.33 -0.58 -9.01
CA ILE A 198 -10.61 -0.84 -9.67
C ILE A 198 -10.91 0.36 -10.58
N GLY A 199 -11.10 0.09 -11.88
CA GLY A 199 -11.57 1.08 -12.85
C GLY A 199 -13.03 0.84 -13.23
N PRO A 200 -13.66 1.79 -13.95
CA PRO A 200 -15.03 1.63 -14.43
C PRO A 200 -15.21 0.48 -15.44
N SER A 201 -14.10 -0.02 -16.01
CA SER A 201 -14.08 -1.16 -16.93
C SER A 201 -13.74 -2.49 -16.23
N THR A 202 -13.55 -2.50 -14.91
CA THR A 202 -13.21 -3.72 -14.17
C THR A 202 -14.45 -4.57 -13.99
N GLN A 203 -14.39 -5.82 -14.45
CA GLN A 203 -15.48 -6.78 -14.22
C GLN A 203 -15.26 -7.53 -12.92
N VAL A 204 -16.17 -7.38 -11.96
CA VAL A 204 -16.09 -8.05 -10.66
C VAL A 204 -17.19 -9.10 -10.55
N GLN A 205 -16.80 -10.31 -10.19
CA GLN A 205 -17.71 -11.43 -9.95
C GLN A 205 -17.43 -12.03 -8.57
N VAL A 206 -18.49 -12.29 -7.80
CA VAL A 206 -18.43 -13.01 -6.53
C VAL A 206 -19.27 -14.28 -6.68
N ASP A 207 -18.65 -15.45 -6.49
CA ASP A 207 -19.30 -16.76 -6.64
C ASP A 207 -20.01 -16.92 -8.00
N GLY A 208 -19.42 -16.37 -9.07
CA GLY A 208 -19.93 -16.41 -10.44
C GLY A 208 -21.09 -15.47 -10.75
N ARG A 209 -21.42 -14.54 -9.84
CA ARG A 209 -22.42 -13.48 -10.05
C ARG A 209 -21.74 -12.13 -10.17
N ASP A 210 -22.19 -11.27 -11.10
CA ASP A 210 -21.73 -9.88 -11.16
C ASP A 210 -21.97 -9.18 -9.82
N ALA A 211 -20.92 -8.54 -9.30
CA ALA A 211 -20.91 -7.89 -7.99
C ALA A 211 -20.01 -6.65 -8.04
N SER A 212 -19.96 -5.88 -6.95
CA SER A 212 -19.00 -4.78 -6.81
C SER A 212 -17.75 -5.22 -6.05
N ALA A 213 -16.68 -4.44 -6.15
CA ALA A 213 -15.46 -4.71 -5.37
C ALA A 213 -15.69 -4.60 -3.85
N ALA A 214 -16.64 -3.75 -3.42
CA ALA A 214 -17.03 -3.61 -2.01
C ALA A 214 -17.77 -4.84 -1.46
N ASP A 215 -18.36 -5.68 -2.32
CA ASP A 215 -19.03 -6.92 -1.91
C ASP A 215 -18.05 -8.09 -1.66
N ILE A 216 -16.77 -7.90 -2.01
CA ILE A 216 -15.74 -8.91 -1.82
C ILE A 216 -15.36 -8.96 -0.33
N GLN A 217 -15.56 -10.12 0.30
CA GLN A 217 -15.22 -10.30 1.70
C GLN A 217 -13.72 -10.38 1.93
N GLU A 218 -13.26 -9.78 3.02
CA GLU A 218 -11.90 -9.95 3.52
C GLU A 218 -11.65 -11.42 3.86
N GLY A 219 -10.49 -11.95 3.45
CA GLY A 219 -10.14 -13.36 3.54
C GLY A 219 -10.68 -14.24 2.40
N ALA A 220 -11.53 -13.72 1.50
CA ALA A 220 -11.98 -14.46 0.33
C ALA A 220 -10.81 -14.83 -0.59
N GLN A 221 -10.92 -15.98 -1.27
CA GLN A 221 -9.96 -16.39 -2.27
C GLN A 221 -10.29 -15.67 -3.58
N VAL A 222 -9.37 -14.87 -4.09
CA VAL A 222 -9.58 -14.09 -5.32
C VAL A 222 -8.61 -14.53 -6.40
N ARG A 223 -9.13 -14.61 -7.62
CA ARG A 223 -8.37 -14.65 -8.86
C ARG A 223 -8.62 -13.33 -9.60
N ALA A 224 -7.57 -12.56 -9.83
CA ALA A 224 -7.68 -11.29 -10.53
C ALA A 224 -6.79 -11.28 -11.77
N SER A 225 -7.29 -10.75 -12.88
CA SER A 225 -6.45 -10.32 -14.00
C SER A 225 -6.27 -8.81 -13.93
N TYR A 226 -5.05 -8.35 -14.18
CA TYR A 226 -4.67 -6.95 -14.14
C TYR A 226 -3.73 -6.62 -15.28
N ARG A 227 -3.67 -5.33 -15.64
CA ARG A 227 -2.61 -4.78 -16.49
C ARG A 227 -1.83 -3.76 -15.69
N THR A 228 -0.52 -3.70 -15.89
CA THR A 228 0.28 -2.59 -15.39
C THR A 228 0.19 -1.48 -16.42
N ASP A 229 -0.36 -0.33 -16.03
CA ASP A 229 -0.40 0.83 -16.91
C ASP A 229 1.03 1.38 -17.09
N ALA A 230 1.45 1.55 -18.34
CA ALA A 230 2.83 1.94 -18.66
C ALA A 230 3.16 3.39 -18.27
N ASN A 231 2.14 4.24 -18.02
CA ASN A 231 2.34 5.65 -17.67
C ASN A 231 2.45 5.85 -16.15
N SER A 232 1.62 5.16 -15.37
CA SER A 232 1.55 5.28 -13.92
C SER A 232 2.37 4.21 -13.18
N GLY A 233 2.63 3.06 -13.82
CA GLY A 233 3.20 1.89 -13.18
C GLY A 233 2.27 1.20 -12.18
N GLU A 234 1.02 1.67 -12.04
CA GLU A 234 0.04 1.08 -11.13
C GLU A 234 -0.67 -0.12 -11.79
N PRO A 235 -0.87 -1.24 -11.07
CA PRO A 235 -1.61 -2.37 -11.60
C PRO A 235 -3.13 -2.09 -11.54
N GLN A 236 -3.76 -2.08 -12.70
CA GLN A 236 -5.20 -1.87 -12.86
C GLN A 236 -5.92 -3.19 -13.14
N ALA A 237 -6.92 -3.50 -12.32
CA ALA A 237 -7.72 -4.70 -12.44
C ALA A 237 -8.60 -4.67 -13.70
N LEU A 238 -8.67 -5.80 -14.39
CA LEU A 238 -9.51 -6.01 -15.56
C LEU A 238 -10.67 -6.94 -15.23
N ARG A 239 -10.37 -8.03 -14.54
CA ARG A 239 -11.37 -8.96 -14.01
C ARG A 239 -10.99 -9.39 -12.61
N ILE A 240 -11.96 -9.47 -11.73
CA ILE A 240 -11.79 -9.99 -10.37
C ILE A 240 -12.87 -11.04 -10.15
N GLU A 241 -12.44 -12.24 -9.81
CA GLU A 241 -13.30 -13.36 -9.46
C GLU A 241 -13.01 -13.74 -8.02
N ALA A 242 -13.93 -13.40 -7.12
CA ALA A 242 -13.89 -13.77 -5.72
C ALA A 242 -14.70 -15.05 -5.49
N GLN A 243 -14.12 -15.96 -4.73
CA GLN A 243 -14.81 -17.09 -4.14
C GLN A 243 -14.91 -16.83 -2.66
N SER A 244 -16.14 -16.65 -2.18
CA SER A 244 -16.41 -16.56 -0.74
C SER A 244 -15.88 -17.85 -0.11
N GLN A 245 -15.15 -17.77 1.00
CA GLN A 245 -14.85 -18.98 1.74
C GLN A 245 -16.19 -19.52 2.23
N ALA A 246 -16.69 -20.58 1.60
CA ALA A 246 -17.72 -21.40 2.21
C ALA A 246 -17.14 -21.86 3.54
N GLN A 247 -17.61 -21.25 4.61
CA GLN A 247 -17.40 -21.72 5.97
C GLN A 247 -17.69 -23.22 5.93
N PRO A 248 -16.75 -24.11 6.29
CA PRO A 248 -17.01 -25.54 6.29
C PRO A 248 -18.29 -25.74 7.09
N ALA A 249 -19.34 -26.22 6.43
CA ALA A 249 -20.54 -26.62 7.14
C ALA A 249 -20.07 -27.60 8.21
N ALA A 250 -20.28 -27.25 9.48
CA ALA A 250 -20.11 -28.19 10.56
C ALA A 250 -20.78 -29.50 10.14
N PRO A 251 -20.13 -30.67 10.31
CA PRO A 251 -20.74 -31.93 9.91
C PRO A 251 -22.13 -32.00 10.55
N ALA A 252 -23.15 -32.10 9.70
CA ALA A 252 -24.53 -32.25 10.13
C ALA A 252 -24.55 -33.39 11.15
N ALA A 253 -24.97 -33.08 12.38
CA ALA A 253 -25.37 -34.11 13.31
C ALA A 253 -26.41 -34.99 12.59
N PRO A 254 -26.30 -36.32 12.64
CA PRO A 254 -27.35 -37.16 12.07
C PRO A 254 -28.64 -36.85 12.81
N GLU A 255 -29.56 -36.16 12.13
CA GLU A 255 -30.95 -36.09 12.53
C GLU A 255 -31.48 -37.52 12.42
N SER A 256 -31.45 -38.21 13.57
CA SER A 256 -32.13 -39.47 13.80
C SER A 256 -33.57 -39.32 13.30
N GLY A 257 -33.87 -39.97 12.18
CA GLY A 257 -35.22 -40.11 11.70
C GLY A 257 -36.04 -40.88 12.74
N GLU A 258 -36.87 -40.15 13.46
CA GLU A 258 -37.91 -40.73 14.30
C GLU A 258 -39.25 -40.05 14.00
N SER A 259 -40.25 -40.91 13.83
CA SER A 259 -41.69 -40.64 13.83
C SER A 259 -42.36 -40.20 12.52
N SER A 260 -42.61 -41.23 11.69
CA SER A 260 -43.94 -41.71 11.29
C SER A 260 -45.05 -40.70 10.92
N PRO A 261 -45.46 -40.63 9.65
CA PRO A 261 -46.78 -40.15 9.27
C PRO A 261 -47.81 -41.29 9.29
N GLY A 262 -48.54 -41.43 10.40
CA GLY A 262 -49.76 -42.23 10.47
C GLY A 262 -50.93 -41.49 9.82
N ALA A 263 -51.04 -41.58 8.50
CA ALA A 263 -52.21 -41.14 7.76
C ALA A 263 -53.35 -42.15 7.96
N VAL A 264 -54.39 -41.76 8.70
CA VAL A 264 -55.69 -42.43 8.66
C VAL A 264 -56.65 -41.59 7.81
N PRO A 265 -57.17 -42.15 6.71
CA PRO A 265 -58.51 -41.79 6.27
C PRO A 265 -59.33 -43.04 5.90
N ARG A 266 -60.50 -43.19 6.55
CA ARG A 266 -61.77 -43.77 6.04
C ARG A 266 -62.75 -43.85 7.22
N GLN A 267 -63.76 -42.96 7.29
CA GLN A 267 -65.05 -42.95 6.58
C GLN A 267 -66.05 -43.98 7.14
N GLN A 268 -67.13 -43.44 7.72
CA GLN A 268 -68.42 -44.06 8.09
C GLN A 268 -68.48 -44.98 9.30
#